data_AF-A0A225E656-F1
#
_entry.id   AF-A0A225E656-F1
#
_cell.length_a   1.000
_cell.length_b   1.000
_cell.length_c   1.000
_cell.angle_alpha   90.00
_cell.angle_beta   90.00
_cell.angle_gamma   90.00
#
_symmetry.space_group_name_H-M   'P 1'
#
loop_
_entity.id
_entity.type
_entity.pdbx_description
1 polymer ?
#
loop_
_entity_poly.entity_id
_entity_poly.type
_entity_poly.pdbx_seq_one_letter_code
_entity_poly.pdbx_strand_id
1 'polypeptide(L)'
;MPPHEREARFHSARLTRRLAGTSATAAAARMGVALQPGWMVYEMSPGSREVKVREGDFDVALAPENRPGFLDEPLQLVTRGTPLEPAGGAGWQVPMGDACGVTVVAIDRDNCLIFLAPSSRHPTMIADLEAHRLAGFATDAILDPVHKDYFTKKLLAVLREIGNPPSARSDPLVRRAIGQTSGAGSRRSRVDPPPADFLWRAPAMHGAAVARTLPPVRAALAAAGLNLNPTQLLAWEEALSRRLQLIWGPPGTGKSETARAVILGAVLEAYRRGVPLQVLVCASTYSAMDNVLLGVNARLPSLLPAGACEMVRVRSYLRPLDPAVPPALDVVLNRQSPNAAVTALRDRLERHDAITVVGATPEQVHNLLTCGSDPAVAPWFDLILIDEASQMDVGHAILPVAALADGGSVVLAGDHMQLPPIHQAEPPAGLEAMVGSVYTFARDFHRVPEVMLDRNYRSNRVLVDFTLHAGYRSTLTSHSPDLRLNLLTPVPTAQPPGWPAGLYWTPEWAALLDPRPAGRVLCLSGGAKQPVEPVRGRRRRGDDLAPPRAHGRPTPRRARPRNWGRHSGREYHVHAGTVLGTGGRRGHPASGPTGIDRDPAPEPVRRDGRACRGDPRGR
;
A
#
# COMPACT_ATOMS: atom_id res chain seq x y z
N MET A 1 -28.46 -6.20 -9.47
CA MET A 1 -28.44 -7.27 -8.44
C MET A 1 -29.36 -6.84 -7.30
N PRO A 2 -30.31 -7.68 -6.86
CA PRO A 2 -31.22 -7.33 -5.76
C PRO A 2 -30.48 -7.02 -4.44
N PRO A 3 -31.04 -6.19 -3.54
CA PRO A 3 -30.40 -5.81 -2.27
C PRO A 3 -29.94 -6.99 -1.41
N HIS A 4 -30.76 -8.02 -1.23
CA HIS A 4 -30.43 -9.19 -0.41
C HIS A 4 -29.25 -10.01 -0.97
N GLU A 5 -29.11 -10.10 -2.29
CA GLU A 5 -27.96 -10.77 -2.91
C GLU A 5 -26.66 -9.96 -2.70
N ARG A 6 -26.75 -8.62 -2.76
CA ARG A 6 -25.60 -7.75 -2.49
C ARG A 6 -25.17 -7.83 -1.02
N GLU A 7 -26.13 -7.88 -0.09
CA GLU A 7 -25.88 -8.12 1.35
C GLU A 7 -25.21 -9.48 1.57
N ALA A 8 -25.72 -10.56 0.96
CA ALA A 8 -25.15 -11.90 1.08
C ALA A 8 -23.71 -12.00 0.54
N ARG A 9 -23.33 -11.13 -0.40
CA ARG A 9 -21.96 -10.99 -0.93
C ARG A 9 -21.10 -9.98 -0.16
N PHE A 10 -21.66 -9.37 0.90
CA PHE A 10 -21.06 -8.35 1.75
C PHE A 10 -20.70 -7.05 1.03
N HIS A 11 -21.37 -6.77 -0.10
CA HIS A 11 -21.15 -5.55 -0.88
C HIS A 11 -21.90 -4.35 -0.31
N SER A 12 -23.12 -4.58 0.15
CA SER A 12 -24.02 -3.54 0.66
C SER A 12 -24.40 -3.84 2.10
N ALA A 13 -24.76 -2.80 2.87
CA ALA A 13 -25.40 -2.98 4.15
C ALA A 13 -26.88 -2.62 4.05
N ARG A 14 -27.74 -3.49 4.58
CA ARG A 14 -29.15 -3.22 4.77
C ARG A 14 -29.37 -2.58 6.13
N LEU A 15 -29.96 -1.40 6.13
CA LEU A 15 -30.19 -0.55 7.29
C LEU A 15 -31.68 -0.62 7.64
N THR A 16 -32.00 -1.34 8.72
CA THR A 16 -33.39 -1.65 9.07
C THR A 16 -34.11 -0.44 9.62
N ARG A 17 -33.42 0.38 10.43
CA ARG A 17 -34.04 1.51 11.13
C ARG A 17 -33.03 2.61 11.46
N ARG A 18 -33.42 3.86 11.21
CA ARG A 18 -32.73 5.06 11.71
C ARG A 18 -33.11 5.30 13.17
N LEU A 19 -32.11 5.42 14.04
CA LEU A 19 -32.25 5.78 15.44
C LEU A 19 -32.39 7.30 15.60
N ALA A 20 -33.16 7.72 16.59
CA ALA A 20 -33.40 9.13 16.90
C ALA A 20 -33.49 9.38 18.42
N GLY A 21 -33.27 10.62 18.83
CA GLY A 21 -33.36 11.04 20.23
C GLY A 21 -32.47 10.21 21.17
N THR A 22 -33.04 9.75 22.28
CA THR A 22 -32.33 9.00 23.33
C THR A 22 -31.64 7.73 22.81
N SER A 23 -32.24 7.03 21.84
CA SER A 23 -31.67 5.80 21.26
C SER A 23 -30.38 6.07 20.48
N ALA A 24 -30.34 7.17 19.71
CA ALA A 24 -29.15 7.59 18.98
C ALA A 24 -28.05 8.06 19.94
N THR A 25 -28.40 8.83 20.97
CA THR A 25 -27.46 9.28 22.01
C THR A 25 -26.85 8.09 22.77
N ALA A 26 -27.65 7.08 23.11
CA ALA A 26 -27.16 5.87 23.77
C ALA A 26 -26.22 5.05 22.89
N ALA A 27 -26.52 4.93 21.59
CA ALA A 27 -25.64 4.29 20.61
C ALA A 27 -24.30 5.05 20.50
N ALA A 28 -24.34 6.38 20.44
CA ALA A 28 -23.16 7.22 20.34
C ALA A 28 -22.26 7.14 21.59
N ALA A 29 -22.88 7.20 22.78
CA ALA A 29 -22.18 7.04 24.06
C ALA A 29 -21.47 5.70 24.17
N ARG A 30 -22.09 4.61 23.68
CA ARG A 30 -21.48 3.27 23.65
C ARG A 30 -20.20 3.21 22.82
N MET A 31 -20.15 3.95 21.72
CA MET A 31 -18.98 4.00 20.83
C MET A 31 -17.96 5.09 21.23
N GLY A 32 -18.26 5.92 22.23
CA GLY A 32 -17.44 7.09 22.56
C GLY A 32 -17.42 8.14 21.44
N VAL A 33 -18.48 8.21 20.63
CA VAL A 33 -18.59 9.10 19.47
C VAL A 33 -19.47 10.30 19.83
N ALA A 34 -18.99 11.52 19.58
CA ALA A 34 -19.80 12.73 19.72
C ALA A 34 -20.61 12.98 18.45
N LEU A 35 -21.94 12.83 18.52
CA LEU A 35 -22.83 13.10 17.39
C LEU A 35 -22.75 14.56 16.93
N GLN A 36 -22.61 14.76 15.63
CA GLN A 36 -22.67 16.07 15.00
C GLN A 36 -24.05 16.29 14.34
N PRO A 37 -24.47 17.55 14.14
CA PRO A 37 -25.68 17.86 13.39
C PRO A 37 -25.69 17.19 12.00
N GLY A 38 -26.84 16.61 11.63
CA GLY A 38 -27.03 15.94 10.34
C GLY A 38 -26.52 14.50 10.27
N TRP A 39 -25.79 14.00 11.29
CA TRP A 39 -25.39 12.59 11.32
C TRP A 39 -26.59 11.68 11.52
N MET A 40 -26.58 10.55 10.82
CA MET A 40 -27.61 9.53 10.90
C MET A 40 -27.03 8.27 11.55
N VAL A 41 -27.76 7.71 12.51
CA VAL A 41 -27.41 6.46 13.18
C VAL A 41 -28.40 5.40 12.75
N TYR A 42 -27.91 4.26 12.28
CA TYR A 42 -28.74 3.16 11.80
C TYR A 42 -28.45 1.85 12.53
N GLU A 43 -29.50 1.08 12.74
CA GLU A 43 -29.43 -0.36 12.96
C GLU A 43 -29.20 -1.05 11.61
N MET A 44 -28.19 -1.91 11.55
CA MET A 44 -27.91 -2.78 10.41
C MET A 44 -28.62 -4.12 10.60
N SER A 45 -29.07 -4.71 9.51
CA SER A 45 -29.49 -6.11 9.46
C SER A 45 -28.37 -7.02 10.00
N PRO A 46 -28.69 -8.11 10.74
CA PRO A 46 -27.70 -9.09 11.17
C PRO A 46 -26.88 -9.68 10.01
N GLY A 47 -27.46 -9.78 8.81
CA GLY A 47 -26.78 -10.24 7.59
C GLY A 47 -25.70 -9.28 7.09
N SER A 48 -25.81 -8.00 7.46
CA SER A 48 -24.90 -6.92 7.06
C SER A 48 -23.71 -6.74 7.99
N ARG A 49 -23.60 -7.53 9.08
CA ARG A 49 -22.49 -7.48 10.05
C ARG A 49 -21.10 -7.60 9.41
N GLU A 50 -21.03 -8.29 8.28
CA GLU A 50 -19.82 -8.62 7.54
C GLU A 50 -19.56 -7.70 6.33
N VAL A 51 -20.38 -6.65 6.14
CA VAL A 51 -20.27 -5.67 5.04
C VAL A 51 -18.84 -5.13 4.89
N LYS A 52 -18.37 -4.92 3.66
CA LYS A 52 -17.02 -4.44 3.36
C LYS A 52 -16.88 -2.91 3.39
N VAL A 53 -17.42 -2.26 4.44
CA VAL A 53 -17.17 -0.84 4.72
C VAL A 53 -16.34 -0.64 5.99
N ARG A 54 -15.62 0.47 6.06
CA ARG A 54 -14.76 0.88 7.19
C ARG A 54 -15.03 2.33 7.54
N GLU A 55 -14.65 2.70 8.76
CA GLU A 55 -14.66 4.10 9.19
C GLU A 55 -13.78 4.94 8.24
N GLY A 56 -14.31 6.09 7.82
CA GLY A 56 -13.73 6.96 6.81
C GLY A 56 -14.12 6.64 5.36
N ASP A 57 -14.81 5.53 5.07
CA ASP A 57 -15.28 5.25 3.70
C ASP A 57 -16.34 6.27 3.27
N PHE A 58 -16.11 6.95 2.14
CA PHE A 58 -16.99 8.01 1.59
C PHE A 58 -17.54 7.71 0.19
N ASP A 59 -17.11 6.59 -0.41
CA ASP A 59 -17.62 6.08 -1.69
C ASP A 59 -18.82 5.14 -1.46
N VAL A 60 -19.76 5.59 -0.64
CA VAL A 60 -21.01 4.91 -0.33
C VAL A 60 -22.17 5.91 -0.37
N ALA A 61 -23.36 5.44 -0.73
CA ALA A 61 -24.57 6.26 -0.79
C ALA A 61 -25.78 5.51 -0.24
N LEU A 62 -26.77 6.27 0.24
CA LEU A 62 -28.04 5.74 0.71
C LEU A 62 -29.06 5.64 -0.42
N ALA A 63 -29.75 4.51 -0.49
CA ALA A 63 -30.89 4.28 -1.37
C ALA A 63 -32.07 3.68 -0.59
N PRO A 64 -33.33 4.01 -0.94
CA PRO A 64 -34.48 3.26 -0.43
C PRO A 64 -34.46 1.82 -0.97
N GLU A 65 -34.66 0.81 -0.12
CA GLU A 65 -34.64 -0.59 -0.56
C GLU A 65 -35.73 -0.90 -1.60
N ASN A 66 -36.86 -0.19 -1.52
CA ASN A 66 -38.00 -0.35 -2.41
C ASN A 66 -37.87 0.37 -3.77
N ARG A 67 -36.75 1.07 -4.05
CA ARG A 67 -36.52 1.78 -5.32
C ARG A 67 -35.21 1.32 -6.00
N PRO A 68 -35.22 0.14 -6.65
CA PRO A 68 -34.04 -0.34 -7.38
C PRO A 68 -33.60 0.64 -8.46
N GLY A 69 -32.29 0.84 -8.60
CA GLY A 69 -31.72 1.78 -9.59
C GLY A 69 -31.73 3.25 -9.14
N PHE A 70 -32.26 3.56 -7.95
CA PHE A 70 -32.34 4.94 -7.44
C PHE A 70 -31.02 5.71 -7.56
N LEU A 71 -29.89 5.10 -7.18
CA LEU A 71 -28.58 5.76 -7.20
C LEU A 71 -28.10 6.16 -8.60
N ASP A 72 -28.60 5.51 -9.64
CA ASP A 72 -28.25 5.82 -11.03
C ASP A 72 -29.20 6.87 -11.65
N GLU A 73 -30.31 7.18 -10.98
CA GLU A 73 -31.25 8.19 -11.45
C GLU A 73 -30.61 9.59 -11.39
N PRO A 74 -30.82 10.46 -12.39
CA PRO A 74 -30.41 11.86 -12.31
C PRO A 74 -31.17 12.60 -11.21
N LEU A 75 -30.48 13.48 -10.48
CA LEU A 75 -31.07 14.34 -9.46
C LEU A 75 -32.28 15.09 -10.00
N GLN A 76 -32.16 15.65 -11.21
CA GLN A 76 -33.27 16.37 -11.85
C GLN A 76 -34.52 15.49 -11.99
N LEU A 77 -34.36 14.21 -12.32
CA LEU A 77 -35.48 13.29 -12.52
C LEU A 77 -36.24 13.08 -11.21
N VAL A 78 -35.52 12.99 -10.10
CA VAL A 78 -36.10 12.77 -8.76
C VAL A 78 -36.75 14.04 -8.19
N THR A 79 -36.16 15.20 -8.45
CA THR A 79 -36.61 16.48 -7.85
C THR A 79 -37.52 17.31 -8.74
N ARG A 80 -37.83 16.85 -9.96
CA ARG A 80 -38.60 17.62 -10.95
C ARG A 80 -39.95 18.08 -10.39
N GLY A 81 -40.29 19.35 -10.59
CA GLY A 81 -41.53 19.96 -10.12
C GLY A 81 -41.55 20.22 -8.61
N THR A 82 -40.41 20.20 -7.93
CA THR A 82 -40.28 20.45 -6.49
C THR A 82 -39.33 21.62 -6.22
N PRO A 83 -39.37 22.22 -5.01
CA PRO A 83 -38.39 23.26 -4.62
C PRO A 83 -36.93 22.82 -4.66
N LEU A 84 -36.68 21.50 -4.71
CA LEU A 84 -35.33 20.93 -4.78
C LEU A 84 -34.82 20.81 -6.22
N GLU A 85 -35.64 21.15 -7.23
CA GLU A 85 -35.25 21.05 -8.63
C GLU A 85 -34.07 21.98 -8.96
N PRO A 86 -32.92 21.44 -9.41
CA PRO A 86 -31.78 22.28 -9.77
C PRO A 86 -32.12 23.22 -10.94
N ALA A 87 -31.76 24.49 -10.80
CA ALA A 87 -31.92 25.48 -11.85
C ALA A 87 -31.05 25.14 -13.07
N GLY A 88 -31.54 25.49 -14.27
CA GLY A 88 -30.78 25.35 -15.51
C GLY A 88 -30.44 23.90 -15.92
N GLY A 89 -31.12 22.90 -15.36
CA GLY A 89 -30.93 21.49 -15.72
C GLY A 89 -29.63 20.86 -15.20
N ALA A 90 -28.93 21.52 -14.28
CA ALA A 90 -27.68 21.00 -13.71
C ALA A 90 -27.85 19.62 -13.04
N GLY A 91 -29.06 19.28 -12.59
CA GLY A 91 -29.36 18.00 -11.96
C GLY A 91 -29.31 16.80 -12.92
N TRP A 92 -29.32 16.99 -14.24
CA TRP A 92 -29.27 15.88 -15.19
C TRP A 92 -27.93 15.13 -15.19
N GLN A 93 -26.86 15.80 -14.75
CA GLN A 93 -25.50 15.23 -14.70
C GLN A 93 -25.12 14.72 -13.31
N VAL A 94 -25.97 14.90 -12.30
CA VAL A 94 -25.70 14.51 -10.92
C VAL A 94 -26.52 13.26 -10.62
N PRO A 95 -25.92 12.06 -10.55
CA PRO A 95 -26.65 10.87 -10.14
C PRO A 95 -27.03 10.95 -8.66
N MET A 96 -28.11 10.29 -8.26
CA MET A 96 -28.49 10.22 -6.83
C MET A 96 -27.41 9.56 -5.96
N GLY A 97 -26.54 8.72 -6.52
CA GLY A 97 -25.35 8.21 -5.83
C GLY A 97 -24.37 9.30 -5.37
N ASP A 98 -24.31 10.42 -6.10
CA ASP A 98 -23.56 11.60 -5.64
C ASP A 98 -24.38 12.46 -4.68
N ALA A 99 -25.66 12.66 -4.97
CA ALA A 99 -26.56 13.50 -4.18
C ALA A 99 -26.85 12.93 -2.77
N CYS A 100 -26.95 11.60 -2.66
CA CYS A 100 -27.19 10.85 -1.41
C CYS A 100 -25.92 10.16 -0.88
N GLY A 101 -24.75 10.63 -1.31
CA GLY A 101 -23.47 10.12 -0.81
C GLY A 101 -23.32 10.38 0.69
N VAL A 102 -22.69 9.44 1.41
CA VAL A 102 -22.44 9.52 2.85
C VAL A 102 -21.02 9.07 3.18
N THR A 103 -20.52 9.47 4.34
CA THR A 103 -19.27 8.97 4.92
C THR A 103 -19.58 8.10 6.13
N VAL A 104 -18.99 6.91 6.21
CA VAL A 104 -19.06 6.05 7.40
C VAL A 104 -18.18 6.65 8.47
N VAL A 105 -18.77 7.27 9.49
CA VAL A 105 -17.99 7.91 10.57
C VAL A 105 -17.67 6.95 11.70
N ALA A 106 -18.52 5.96 11.94
CA ALA A 106 -18.29 4.90 12.92
C ALA A 106 -19.08 3.63 12.56
N ILE A 107 -18.56 2.44 12.88
CA ILE A 107 -19.28 1.18 12.68
C ILE A 107 -19.04 0.19 13.83
N ASP A 108 -20.11 -0.20 14.52
CA ASP A 108 -20.10 -1.27 15.53
C ASP A 108 -20.73 -2.52 14.95
N ARG A 109 -19.87 -3.45 14.54
CA ARG A 109 -20.29 -4.72 13.95
C ARG A 109 -20.91 -5.65 14.98
N ASP A 110 -20.59 -5.53 16.26
CA ASP A 110 -21.08 -6.45 17.27
C ASP A 110 -22.52 -6.15 17.65
N ASN A 111 -22.85 -4.86 17.73
CA ASN A 111 -24.20 -4.39 17.99
C ASN A 111 -24.98 -4.02 16.71
N CYS A 112 -24.38 -4.23 15.53
CA CYS A 112 -24.97 -3.90 14.23
C CYS A 112 -25.41 -2.44 14.14
N LEU A 113 -24.54 -1.51 14.54
CA LEU A 113 -24.77 -0.06 14.43
C LEU A 113 -23.82 0.56 13.42
N ILE A 114 -24.30 1.55 12.69
CA ILE A 114 -23.48 2.35 11.77
C ILE A 114 -23.88 3.82 11.86
N PHE A 115 -22.88 4.68 11.79
CA PHE A 115 -23.02 6.13 11.87
C PHE A 115 -22.58 6.70 10.53
N LEU A 116 -23.43 7.53 9.94
CA LEU A 116 -23.26 8.08 8.60
C LEU A 116 -23.36 9.60 8.64
N ALA A 117 -22.36 10.27 8.07
CA ALA A 117 -22.41 11.71 7.83
C ALA A 117 -22.80 11.97 6.36
N PRO A 118 -23.72 12.90 6.07
CA PRO A 118 -24.00 13.33 4.70
C PRO A 118 -22.74 13.86 4.00
N SER A 119 -22.69 13.69 2.67
CA SER A 119 -21.65 14.29 1.83
C SER A 119 -21.59 15.80 2.03
N SER A 120 -20.38 16.36 2.13
CA SER A 120 -20.18 17.81 2.21
C SER A 120 -20.64 18.57 0.97
N ARG A 121 -20.79 17.88 -0.19
CA ARG A 121 -21.34 18.48 -1.41
C ARG A 121 -22.86 18.68 -1.35
N HIS A 122 -23.55 17.81 -0.62
CA HIS A 122 -25.00 17.75 -0.55
C HIS A 122 -25.45 17.49 0.90
N PRO A 123 -25.13 18.40 1.85
CA PRO A 123 -25.24 18.13 3.29
C PRO A 123 -26.67 17.91 3.76
N THR A 124 -27.66 18.50 3.08
CA THR A 124 -29.09 18.43 3.45
C THR A 124 -29.90 17.49 2.57
N MET A 125 -29.36 17.03 1.43
CA MET A 125 -30.14 16.39 0.37
C MET A 125 -30.97 15.19 0.85
N ILE A 126 -30.39 14.31 1.68
CA ILE A 126 -31.11 13.15 2.22
C ILE A 126 -32.31 13.60 3.07
N ALA A 127 -32.13 14.60 3.92
CA ALA A 127 -33.21 15.16 4.75
C ALA A 127 -34.25 15.91 3.90
N ASP A 128 -33.81 16.64 2.90
CA ASP A 128 -34.67 17.40 2.00
C ASP A 128 -35.59 16.48 1.19
N LEU A 129 -35.06 15.36 0.68
CA LEU A 129 -35.83 14.33 -0.03
C LEU A 129 -36.90 13.70 0.86
N GLU A 130 -36.59 13.46 2.13
CA GLU A 130 -37.57 12.94 3.11
C GLU A 130 -38.65 13.98 3.42
N ALA A 131 -38.24 15.24 3.64
CA ALA A 131 -39.16 16.35 3.94
C ALA A 131 -40.16 16.59 2.81
N HIS A 132 -39.73 16.44 1.55
CA HIS A 132 -40.57 16.57 0.37
C HIS A 132 -41.20 15.25 -0.10
N ARG A 133 -41.03 14.15 0.67
CA ARG A 133 -41.58 12.81 0.39
C ARG A 133 -41.17 12.23 -0.98
N LEU A 134 -39.96 12.54 -1.44
CA LEU A 134 -39.42 12.07 -2.72
C LEU A 134 -38.67 10.75 -2.59
N ALA A 135 -38.05 10.52 -1.43
CA ALA A 135 -37.40 9.27 -1.06
C ALA A 135 -37.38 9.13 0.47
N GLY A 136 -37.53 7.90 0.98
CA GLY A 136 -37.48 7.60 2.40
C GLY A 136 -36.24 6.80 2.76
N PHE A 137 -35.53 7.20 3.81
CA PHE A 137 -34.31 6.52 4.28
C PHE A 137 -34.43 6.07 5.74
N ALA A 138 -35.45 6.50 6.47
CA ALA A 138 -35.64 6.18 7.89
C ALA A 138 -35.79 4.67 8.21
N THR A 139 -36.33 3.88 7.30
CA THR A 139 -36.53 2.43 7.45
C THR A 139 -36.21 1.74 6.13
N ASP A 140 -35.64 0.53 6.20
CA ASP A 140 -35.33 -0.30 5.04
C ASP A 140 -34.54 0.48 3.96
N ALA A 141 -33.43 1.09 4.38
CA ALA A 141 -32.48 1.73 3.48
C ALA A 141 -31.33 0.78 3.15
N ILE A 142 -30.69 0.99 2.01
CA ILE A 142 -29.48 0.27 1.60
C ILE A 142 -28.33 1.27 1.54
N LEU A 143 -27.22 0.91 2.18
CA LEU A 143 -25.93 1.54 1.98
C LEU A 143 -25.19 0.77 0.89
N ASP A 144 -25.09 1.38 -0.28
CA ASP A 144 -24.42 0.81 -1.45
C ASP A 144 -23.09 1.50 -1.73
N PRO A 145 -22.05 0.75 -2.17
CA PRO A 145 -20.84 1.36 -2.69
C PRO A 145 -21.15 2.08 -4.00
N VAL A 146 -20.64 3.31 -4.15
CA VAL A 146 -20.69 4.08 -5.39
C VAL A 146 -19.28 4.17 -5.98
N HIS A 147 -19.16 3.98 -7.29
CA HIS A 147 -17.87 4.09 -7.95
C HIS A 147 -17.66 5.52 -8.45
N LYS A 148 -16.57 6.16 -8.02
CA LYS A 148 -16.18 7.49 -8.47
C LYS A 148 -14.80 7.45 -9.11
N ASP A 149 -14.71 7.97 -10.32
CA ASP A 149 -13.44 8.10 -11.03
C ASP A 149 -12.74 9.41 -10.63
N TYR A 150 -11.77 9.29 -9.74
CA TYR A 150 -10.92 10.38 -9.27
C TYR A 150 -9.61 10.51 -10.06
N PHE A 151 -9.34 9.59 -10.97
CA PHE A 151 -8.04 9.39 -11.58
C PHE A 151 -8.00 9.91 -13.02
N THR A 152 -8.96 9.53 -13.86
CA THR A 152 -8.89 9.81 -15.31
C THR A 152 -8.81 11.29 -15.62
N LYS A 153 -9.52 12.16 -14.88
CA LYS A 153 -9.43 13.63 -15.06
C LYS A 153 -8.02 14.16 -14.81
N LYS A 154 -7.30 13.60 -13.82
CA LYS A 154 -5.93 13.99 -13.48
C LYS A 154 -4.95 13.52 -14.54
N LEU A 155 -5.07 12.25 -14.94
CA LEU A 155 -4.28 11.70 -16.04
C LEU A 155 -4.47 12.50 -17.32
N LEU A 156 -5.73 12.82 -17.68
CA LEU A 156 -6.04 13.60 -18.87
C LEU A 156 -5.43 15.01 -18.81
N ALA A 157 -5.44 15.66 -17.64
CA ALA A 157 -4.79 16.95 -17.48
C ALA A 157 -3.27 16.84 -17.72
N VAL A 158 -2.59 15.85 -17.14
CA VAL A 158 -1.16 15.61 -17.36
C VAL A 158 -0.85 15.29 -18.83
N LEU A 159 -1.60 14.39 -19.46
CA LEU A 159 -1.39 14.00 -20.85
C LEU A 159 -1.61 15.17 -21.82
N ARG A 160 -2.54 16.08 -21.52
CA ARG A 160 -2.76 17.30 -22.31
C ARG A 160 -1.56 18.25 -22.22
N GLU A 161 -0.97 18.40 -21.04
CA GLU A 161 0.24 19.22 -20.85
C GLU A 161 1.47 18.60 -21.53
N ILE A 162 1.65 17.27 -21.42
CA ILE A 162 2.73 16.56 -22.15
C ILE A 162 2.55 16.71 -23.68
N GLY A 163 1.30 16.64 -24.15
CA GLY A 163 0.95 16.82 -25.55
C GLY A 163 1.43 15.66 -26.44
N ASN A 164 1.93 16.01 -27.64
CA ASN A 164 2.46 15.05 -28.62
C ASN A 164 3.92 15.39 -28.94
N PRO A 165 4.86 15.02 -28.06
CA PRO A 165 6.24 15.44 -28.16
C PRO A 165 6.97 14.81 -29.35
N PRO A 166 8.08 15.39 -29.85
CA PRO A 166 8.83 14.84 -30.99
C PRO A 166 9.24 13.37 -30.84
N SER A 167 9.51 12.94 -29.60
CA SER A 167 9.83 11.54 -29.27
C SER A 167 8.64 10.59 -29.35
N ALA A 168 7.40 11.09 -29.34
CA ALA A 168 6.21 10.26 -29.41
C ALA A 168 6.09 9.56 -30.77
N ARG A 169 5.89 8.24 -30.73
CA ARG A 169 5.80 7.38 -31.91
C ARG A 169 4.38 6.89 -32.09
N SER A 170 3.95 6.83 -33.35
CA SER A 170 2.69 6.16 -33.70
C SER A 170 2.91 4.65 -33.69
N ASP A 171 2.19 3.95 -32.82
CA ASP A 171 2.21 2.49 -32.75
C ASP A 171 0.97 1.91 -33.46
N PRO A 172 1.13 1.04 -34.48
CA PRO A 172 0.01 0.43 -35.20
C PRO A 172 -0.92 -0.41 -34.32
N LEU A 173 -0.39 -1.10 -33.30
CA LEU A 173 -1.19 -1.89 -32.36
C LEU A 173 -2.05 -0.96 -31.51
N VAL A 174 -1.47 0.16 -31.03
CA VAL A 174 -2.22 1.18 -30.29
C VAL A 174 -3.35 1.75 -31.14
N ARG A 175 -3.05 2.14 -32.39
CA ARG A 175 -4.08 2.67 -33.31
C ARG A 175 -5.20 1.69 -33.56
N ARG A 176 -4.87 0.41 -33.75
CA ARG A 176 -5.86 -0.66 -33.92
C ARG A 176 -6.70 -0.85 -32.66
N ALA A 177 -6.07 -0.87 -31.49
CA ALA A 177 -6.74 -1.08 -30.21
C ALA A 177 -7.76 0.03 -29.89
N ILE A 178 -7.47 1.28 -30.26
CA ILE A 178 -8.36 2.44 -30.04
C ILE A 178 -9.28 2.74 -31.23
N GLY A 179 -9.29 1.90 -32.26
CA GLY A 179 -10.13 2.08 -33.45
C GLY A 179 -9.77 3.28 -34.33
N GLN A 180 -8.54 3.80 -34.23
CA GLN A 180 -8.07 4.92 -35.05
C GLN A 180 -7.63 4.47 -36.44
N THR A 181 -8.59 4.40 -37.36
CA THR A 181 -8.40 4.03 -38.78
C THR A 181 -7.87 5.19 -39.63
N SER A 182 -8.26 6.43 -39.31
CA SER A 182 -7.83 7.65 -40.01
C SER A 182 -7.86 8.87 -39.07
N GLY A 183 -6.88 9.76 -39.16
CA GLY A 183 -6.86 11.03 -38.43
C GLY A 183 -5.48 11.67 -38.39
N ALA A 184 -5.42 13.00 -38.51
CA ALA A 184 -4.26 13.76 -38.09
C ALA A 184 -4.12 13.56 -36.57
N GLY A 185 -2.97 13.06 -36.11
CA GLY A 185 -2.69 12.95 -34.67
C GLY A 185 -2.82 14.31 -33.97
N SER A 186 -2.79 14.32 -32.64
CA SER A 186 -2.75 15.57 -31.88
C SER A 186 -1.60 16.46 -32.36
N ARG A 187 -1.80 17.78 -32.32
CA ARG A 187 -0.81 18.77 -32.76
C ARG A 187 0.52 18.49 -32.08
N ARG A 188 1.59 18.31 -32.89
CA ARG A 188 2.93 18.05 -32.35
C ARG A 188 3.41 19.22 -31.49
N SER A 189 3.94 18.88 -30.32
CA SER A 189 4.69 19.80 -29.47
C SER A 189 6.05 20.11 -30.11
N ARG A 190 6.62 21.27 -29.79
CA ARG A 190 7.92 21.70 -30.35
C ARG A 190 9.11 21.02 -29.70
N VAL A 191 8.97 20.63 -28.44
CA VAL A 191 10.04 20.09 -27.59
C VAL A 191 9.54 18.84 -26.87
N ASP A 192 10.48 17.97 -26.48
CA ASP A 192 10.21 16.88 -25.54
C ASP A 192 10.19 17.48 -24.13
N PRO A 193 9.04 17.47 -23.41
CA PRO A 193 9.04 17.81 -21.99
C PRO A 193 9.72 16.70 -21.18
N PRO A 194 10.25 16.95 -19.97
CA PRO A 194 10.96 15.95 -19.18
C PRO A 194 10.23 14.59 -19.02
N PRO A 195 8.90 14.54 -18.79
CA PRO A 195 8.17 13.27 -18.72
C PRO A 195 8.27 12.41 -19.99
N ALA A 196 8.49 13.03 -21.15
CA ALA A 196 8.60 12.33 -22.43
C ALA A 196 9.86 11.46 -22.52
N ASP A 197 10.93 11.83 -21.79
CA ASP A 197 12.12 10.99 -21.70
C ASP A 197 11.78 9.61 -21.13
N PHE A 198 10.96 9.55 -20.08
CA PHE A 198 10.54 8.29 -19.48
C PHE A 198 9.57 7.51 -20.38
N LEU A 199 8.58 8.20 -20.96
CA LEU A 199 7.50 7.56 -21.71
C LEU A 199 7.89 7.06 -23.09
N TRP A 200 8.89 7.67 -23.75
CA TRP A 200 9.30 7.30 -25.10
C TRP A 200 10.79 7.03 -25.27
N ARG A 201 11.63 7.47 -24.33
CA ARG A 201 13.10 7.37 -24.42
C ARG A 201 13.74 6.65 -23.21
N ALA A 202 12.97 5.80 -22.51
CA ALA A 202 13.47 5.03 -21.37
C ALA A 202 14.82 4.29 -21.61
N PRO A 203 15.07 3.66 -22.78
CA PRO A 203 16.38 3.07 -23.05
C PRO A 203 17.53 4.09 -23.08
N ALA A 204 17.26 5.28 -23.62
CA ALA A 204 18.25 6.37 -23.64
C ALA A 204 18.49 6.92 -22.23
N MET A 205 17.44 7.02 -21.38
CA MET A 205 17.61 7.37 -19.97
C MET A 205 18.48 6.33 -19.24
N HIS A 206 18.26 5.04 -19.49
CA HIS A 206 19.09 3.99 -18.89
C HIS A 206 20.55 4.06 -19.34
N GLY A 207 20.80 4.39 -20.61
CA GLY A 207 22.16 4.59 -21.14
C GLY A 207 22.82 5.89 -20.69
N ALA A 208 22.06 6.88 -20.21
CA ALA A 208 22.57 8.18 -19.81
C ALA A 208 23.18 8.14 -18.40
N ALA A 209 24.46 8.49 -18.30
CA ALA A 209 25.18 8.55 -17.05
C ALA A 209 24.79 9.77 -16.20
N VAL A 210 24.73 9.58 -14.89
CA VAL A 210 24.55 10.64 -13.89
C VAL A 210 25.86 10.78 -13.12
N ALA A 211 26.50 11.94 -13.24
CA ALA A 211 27.79 12.19 -12.61
C ALA A 211 27.62 12.36 -11.09
N ARG A 212 28.06 11.35 -10.33
CA ARG A 212 28.07 11.35 -8.86
C ARG A 212 29.35 10.76 -8.29
N THR A 213 29.77 11.27 -7.12
CA THR A 213 30.97 10.77 -6.42
C THR A 213 30.58 9.74 -5.34
N LEU A 214 30.40 8.49 -5.75
CA LEU A 214 29.81 7.43 -4.91
C LEU A 214 30.74 6.74 -3.88
N PRO A 215 32.05 6.50 -4.14
CA PRO A 215 32.91 5.78 -3.18
C PRO A 215 32.92 6.33 -1.74
N PRO A 216 33.10 7.66 -1.51
CA PRO A 216 33.07 8.19 -0.16
C PRO A 216 31.67 8.11 0.47
N VAL A 217 30.61 8.20 -0.35
CA VAL A 217 29.21 8.09 0.10
C VAL A 217 28.95 6.68 0.59
N ARG A 218 29.34 5.67 -0.19
CA ARG A 218 29.26 4.25 0.19
C ARG A 218 29.96 3.97 1.51
N ALA A 219 31.18 4.48 1.71
CA ALA A 219 31.93 4.31 2.95
C ALA A 219 31.18 4.90 4.16
N ALA A 220 30.57 6.07 3.99
CA ALA A 220 29.80 6.71 5.06
C ALA A 220 28.48 6.00 5.38
N LEU A 221 27.77 5.49 4.37
CA LEU A 221 26.59 4.66 4.58
C LEU A 221 26.94 3.39 5.38
N ALA A 222 28.05 2.72 5.02
CA ALA A 222 28.53 1.54 5.75
C ALA A 222 28.90 1.88 7.21
N ALA A 223 29.60 3.01 7.43
CA ALA A 223 29.93 3.48 8.78
C ALA A 223 28.69 3.80 9.63
N ALA A 224 27.59 4.24 9.00
CA ALA A 224 26.29 4.43 9.63
C ALA A 224 25.46 3.14 9.76
N GLY A 225 26.04 1.97 9.50
CA GLY A 225 25.40 0.66 9.67
C GLY A 225 24.54 0.18 8.48
N LEU A 226 24.57 0.88 7.34
CA LEU A 226 23.94 0.40 6.09
C LEU A 226 24.86 -0.59 5.36
N ASN A 227 24.84 -1.84 5.82
CA ASN A 227 25.60 -2.92 5.20
C ASN A 227 24.81 -3.57 4.07
N LEU A 228 24.93 -3.00 2.87
CA LEU A 228 24.35 -3.57 1.65
C LEU A 228 25.14 -4.81 1.20
N ASN A 229 24.43 -5.86 0.84
CA ASN A 229 25.05 -7.03 0.19
C ASN A 229 25.47 -6.67 -1.26
N PRO A 230 26.23 -7.53 -1.98
CA PRO A 230 26.73 -7.21 -3.32
C PRO A 230 25.66 -6.82 -4.35
N THR A 231 24.50 -7.48 -4.39
CA THR A 231 23.44 -7.15 -5.35
C THR A 231 22.65 -5.91 -4.97
N GLN A 232 22.47 -5.65 -3.67
CA GLN A 232 21.90 -4.39 -3.18
C GLN A 232 22.82 -3.21 -3.44
N LEU A 233 24.13 -3.42 -3.33
CA LEU A 233 25.14 -2.43 -3.64
C LEU A 233 25.20 -2.15 -5.14
N LEU A 234 25.19 -3.17 -5.99
CA LEU A 234 25.10 -2.99 -7.45
C LEU A 234 23.83 -2.21 -7.82
N ALA A 235 22.68 -2.57 -7.24
CA ALA A 235 21.43 -1.83 -7.46
C ALA A 235 21.54 -0.37 -7.00
N TRP A 236 22.25 -0.11 -5.89
CA TRP A 236 22.51 1.23 -5.38
C TRP A 236 23.42 2.04 -6.30
N GLU A 237 24.53 1.47 -6.77
CA GLU A 237 25.47 2.14 -7.68
C GLU A 237 24.78 2.47 -9.02
N GLU A 238 24.14 1.48 -9.66
CA GLU A 238 23.46 1.67 -10.95
C GLU A 238 22.29 2.68 -10.85
N ALA A 239 21.52 2.66 -9.75
CA ALA A 239 20.42 3.59 -9.55
C ALA A 239 20.86 5.05 -9.35
N LEU A 240 22.10 5.28 -8.89
CA LEU A 240 22.65 6.62 -8.71
C LEU A 240 23.52 7.07 -9.89
N SER A 241 23.92 6.14 -10.76
CA SER A 241 24.77 6.41 -11.93
C SER A 241 24.01 6.47 -13.25
N ARG A 242 22.70 6.18 -13.28
CA ARG A 242 21.87 6.22 -14.50
C ARG A 242 20.62 7.07 -14.31
N ARG A 243 20.10 7.64 -15.40
CA ARG A 243 18.82 8.36 -15.36
C ARG A 243 17.60 7.43 -15.26
N LEU A 244 17.73 6.14 -15.59
CA LEU A 244 16.66 5.16 -15.34
C LEU A 244 17.24 3.82 -14.89
N GLN A 245 16.78 3.32 -13.74
CA GLN A 245 17.17 2.01 -13.23
C GLN A 245 15.99 1.24 -12.62
N LEU A 246 15.94 -0.06 -12.90
CA LEU A 246 14.98 -1.00 -12.31
C LEU A 246 15.66 -1.84 -11.23
N ILE A 247 15.03 -1.94 -10.07
CA ILE A 247 15.44 -2.82 -8.97
C ILE A 247 14.40 -3.91 -8.82
N TRP A 248 14.76 -5.15 -9.18
CA TRP A 248 13.90 -6.30 -8.96
C TRP A 248 14.15 -6.86 -7.56
N GLY A 249 13.17 -6.68 -6.67
CA GLY A 249 13.25 -7.12 -5.28
C GLY A 249 12.24 -8.21 -4.95
N PRO A 250 12.59 -9.51 -5.11
CA PRO A 250 11.76 -10.63 -4.67
C PRO A 250 11.37 -10.55 -3.18
N PRO A 251 10.39 -11.36 -2.72
CA PRO A 251 9.86 -11.25 -1.37
C PRO A 251 10.94 -11.45 -0.31
N GLY A 252 11.19 -10.44 0.52
CA GLY A 252 12.14 -10.55 1.63
C GLY A 252 13.60 -10.24 1.28
N THR A 253 13.91 -9.74 0.09
CA THR A 253 15.30 -9.40 -0.31
C THR A 253 15.79 -8.02 0.12
N GLY A 254 14.96 -7.28 0.85
CA GLY A 254 15.30 -5.94 1.32
C GLY A 254 15.06 -4.83 0.28
N LYS A 255 14.15 -5.00 -0.67
CA LYS A 255 13.78 -3.98 -1.67
C LYS A 255 13.66 -2.56 -1.11
N SER A 256 12.81 -2.36 -0.10
CA SER A 256 12.64 -1.03 0.52
C SER A 256 13.88 -0.57 1.30
N GLU A 257 14.72 -1.49 1.78
CA GLU A 257 16.01 -1.13 2.40
C GLU A 257 16.99 -0.58 1.35
N THR A 258 17.06 -1.22 0.18
CA THR A 258 17.83 -0.72 -0.97
C THR A 258 17.29 0.61 -1.47
N ALA A 259 15.97 0.77 -1.55
CA ALA A 259 15.35 2.05 -1.92
C ALA A 259 15.73 3.20 -0.97
N ARG A 260 15.71 2.95 0.35
CA ARG A 260 16.19 3.92 1.34
C ARG A 260 17.66 4.25 1.13
N ALA A 261 18.50 3.25 0.88
CA ALA A 261 19.92 3.48 0.65
C ALA A 261 20.18 4.33 -0.61
N VAL A 262 19.39 4.16 -1.68
CA VAL A 262 19.46 5.00 -2.89
C VAL A 262 19.17 6.46 -2.53
N ILE A 263 18.08 6.72 -1.80
CA ILE A 263 17.71 8.09 -1.37
C ILE A 263 18.80 8.69 -0.47
N LEU A 264 19.23 7.96 0.56
CA LEU A 264 20.29 8.41 1.48
C LEU A 264 21.60 8.68 0.75
N GLY A 265 21.95 7.83 -0.23
CA GLY A 265 23.13 8.01 -1.07
C GLY A 265 23.04 9.28 -1.92
N ALA A 266 21.88 9.52 -2.55
CA ALA A 266 21.64 10.74 -3.33
C ALA A 266 21.75 12.01 -2.48
N VAL A 267 21.06 12.04 -1.34
CA VAL A 267 21.04 13.19 -0.42
C VAL A 267 22.44 13.46 0.16
N LEU A 268 23.14 12.42 0.62
CA LEU A 268 24.49 12.58 1.18
C LEU A 268 25.51 13.04 0.14
N GLU A 269 25.39 12.56 -1.11
CA GLU A 269 26.24 12.98 -2.22
C GLU A 269 26.02 14.46 -2.57
N ALA A 270 24.76 14.87 -2.70
CA ALA A 270 24.39 16.26 -2.98
C ALA A 270 24.85 17.21 -1.87
N TYR A 271 24.66 16.81 -0.61
CA TYR A 271 25.11 17.59 0.55
C TYR A 271 26.62 17.80 0.54
N ARG A 272 27.40 16.74 0.29
CA ARG A 272 28.87 16.81 0.25
C ARG A 272 29.39 17.67 -0.89
N ARG A 273 28.63 17.77 -1.99
CA ARG A 273 28.94 18.64 -3.12
C ARG A 273 28.42 20.06 -2.96
N GLY A 274 27.56 20.32 -1.96
CA GLY A 274 26.92 21.61 -1.78
C GLY A 274 25.97 21.97 -2.93
N VAL A 275 25.30 20.98 -3.54
CA VAL A 275 24.33 21.20 -4.63
C VAL A 275 22.91 20.91 -4.15
N PRO A 276 21.89 21.64 -4.67
CA PRO A 276 20.49 21.33 -4.39
C PRO A 276 20.12 19.95 -4.94
N LEU A 277 19.12 19.32 -4.33
CA LEU A 277 18.57 18.05 -4.78
C LEU A 277 17.12 17.91 -4.31
N GLN A 278 16.21 17.67 -5.23
CA GLN A 278 14.82 17.37 -4.94
C GLN A 278 14.50 15.92 -5.28
N VAL A 279 14.13 15.15 -4.26
CA VAL A 279 13.80 13.72 -4.38
C VAL A 279 12.31 13.51 -4.12
N LEU A 280 11.65 12.78 -5.01
CA LEU A 280 10.28 12.29 -4.81
C LEU A 280 10.32 10.80 -4.46
N VAL A 281 9.69 10.43 -3.34
CA VAL A 281 9.41 9.06 -2.95
C VAL A 281 7.93 8.79 -3.17
N CYS A 282 7.61 7.90 -4.10
CA CYS A 282 6.24 7.60 -4.49
C CYS A 282 5.95 6.10 -4.34
N ALA A 283 4.71 5.78 -3.98
CA ALA A 283 4.16 4.43 -4.05
C ALA A 283 2.64 4.51 -4.21
N SER A 284 2.00 3.40 -4.61
CA SER A 284 0.54 3.34 -4.80
C SER A 284 -0.26 3.52 -3.50
N THR A 285 0.38 3.33 -2.33
CA THR A 285 -0.26 3.49 -1.02
C THR A 285 0.63 4.25 -0.05
N TYR A 286 -0.01 4.96 0.89
CA TYR A 286 0.69 5.62 2.00
C TYR A 286 1.58 4.65 2.77
N SER A 287 1.10 3.45 3.12
CA SER A 287 1.89 2.50 3.89
C SER A 287 3.16 2.03 3.17
N ALA A 288 3.10 1.83 1.85
CA ALA A 288 4.29 1.46 1.06
C ALA A 288 5.28 2.64 0.98
N MET A 289 4.77 3.85 0.73
CA MET A 289 5.57 5.07 0.70
C MET A 289 6.23 5.37 2.06
N ASP A 290 5.47 5.33 3.15
CA ASP A 290 5.90 5.60 4.52
C ASP A 290 6.95 4.59 4.98
N ASN A 291 6.83 3.33 4.56
CA ASN A 291 7.86 2.32 4.83
C ASN A 291 9.23 2.73 4.26
N VAL A 292 9.30 3.43 3.13
CA VAL A 292 10.56 4.00 2.63
C VAL A 292 10.87 5.32 3.33
N LEU A 293 9.95 6.30 3.27
CA LEU A 293 10.16 7.66 3.73
C LEU A 293 10.53 7.77 5.21
N LEU A 294 9.80 7.09 6.10
CA LEU A 294 10.09 7.11 7.54
C LEU A 294 11.42 6.42 7.86
N GLY A 295 11.79 5.40 7.08
CA GLY A 295 13.08 4.73 7.21
C GLY A 295 14.26 5.61 6.78
N VAL A 296 14.06 6.48 5.77
CA VAL A 296 15.04 7.52 5.41
C VAL A 296 15.14 8.56 6.53
N ASN A 297 14.00 9.09 7.00
CA ASN A 297 13.92 10.09 8.07
C ASN A 297 14.61 9.63 9.36
N ALA A 298 14.43 8.36 9.74
CA ALA A 298 15.05 7.80 10.94
C ALA A 298 16.59 7.70 10.85
N ARG A 299 17.17 7.67 9.64
CA ARG A 299 18.62 7.50 9.44
C ARG A 299 19.33 8.79 9.07
N LEU A 300 18.62 9.78 8.54
CA LEU A 300 19.17 11.06 8.13
C LEU A 300 20.05 11.73 9.21
N PRO A 301 19.64 11.78 10.50
CA PRO A 301 20.44 12.41 11.55
C PRO A 301 21.81 11.77 11.81
N SER A 302 21.99 10.50 11.43
CA SER A 302 23.30 9.82 11.55
C SER A 302 24.26 10.13 10.40
N LEU A 303 23.76 10.74 9.32
CA LEU A 303 24.51 10.98 8.09
C LEU A 303 24.70 12.48 7.80
N LEU A 304 23.78 13.31 8.27
CA LEU A 304 23.72 14.74 7.95
C LEU A 304 23.40 15.56 9.21
N PRO A 305 23.92 16.79 9.31
CA PRO A 305 23.53 17.69 10.39
C PRO A 305 22.06 18.11 10.26
N ALA A 306 21.46 18.51 11.38
CA ALA A 306 20.08 19.01 11.41
C ALA A 306 19.91 20.20 10.44
N GLY A 307 18.80 20.20 9.69
CA GLY A 307 18.48 21.24 8.70
C GLY A 307 19.19 21.12 7.34
N ALA A 308 20.11 20.17 7.16
CA ALA A 308 20.79 19.96 5.87
C ALA A 308 19.85 19.45 4.76
N CYS A 309 18.76 18.77 5.13
CA CYS A 309 17.76 18.25 4.22
C CYS A 309 16.38 18.39 4.86
N GLU A 310 15.45 18.96 4.09
CA GLU A 310 14.04 19.03 4.48
C GLU A 310 13.35 17.75 4.03
N MET A 311 12.57 17.13 4.91
CA MET A 311 11.74 15.99 4.57
C MET A 311 10.28 16.35 4.73
N VAL A 312 9.44 15.96 3.77
CA VAL A 312 8.00 16.21 3.80
C VAL A 312 7.22 14.99 3.35
N ARG A 313 6.11 14.69 4.01
CA ARG A 313 5.11 13.70 3.63
C ARG A 313 3.81 14.41 3.29
N VAL A 314 3.36 14.31 2.05
CA VAL A 314 2.14 14.96 1.57
C VAL A 314 0.93 14.04 1.77
N ARG A 315 0.00 14.44 2.64
CA ARG A 315 -1.22 13.70 2.95
C ARG A 315 -2.46 14.42 2.42
N SER A 316 -3.41 13.68 1.86
CA SER A 316 -4.73 14.23 1.52
C SER A 316 -5.48 14.71 2.76
N TYR A 317 -6.13 15.86 2.69
CA TYR A 317 -7.01 16.37 3.75
C TYR A 317 -8.17 15.43 4.14
N LEU A 318 -8.54 14.48 3.26
CA LEU A 318 -9.58 13.47 3.50
C LEU A 318 -9.08 12.28 4.33
N ARG A 319 -7.76 12.14 4.52
CA ARG A 319 -7.19 11.09 5.35
C ARG A 319 -7.05 11.59 6.79
N PRO A 320 -7.29 10.76 7.81
CA PRO A 320 -6.95 11.11 9.18
C PRO A 320 -5.42 11.23 9.36
N LEU A 321 -5.00 11.87 10.44
CA LEU A 321 -3.61 11.83 10.89
C LEU A 321 -3.22 10.40 11.23
N ASP A 322 -2.01 10.01 10.84
CA ASP A 322 -1.42 8.73 11.22
C ASP A 322 -0.50 8.93 12.43
N PRO A 323 -0.81 8.39 13.61
CA PRO A 323 0.03 8.53 14.80
C PRO A 323 1.46 7.99 14.64
N ALA A 324 1.70 7.10 13.68
CA ALA A 324 3.03 6.56 13.39
C ALA A 324 3.92 7.54 12.59
N VAL A 325 3.34 8.63 12.07
CA VAL A 325 4.05 9.63 11.28
C VAL A 325 4.37 10.85 12.16
N PRO A 326 5.64 11.28 12.23
CA PRO A 326 6.00 12.50 12.96
C PRO A 326 5.23 13.72 12.45
N PRO A 327 4.56 14.52 13.30
CA PRO A 327 3.78 15.68 12.85
C PRO A 327 4.58 16.71 12.06
N ALA A 328 5.88 16.87 12.37
CA ALA A 328 6.77 17.78 11.65
C ALA A 328 7.01 17.38 10.19
N LEU A 329 6.79 16.10 9.83
CA LEU A 329 6.92 15.59 8.48
C LEU A 329 5.61 15.74 7.68
N ASP A 330 4.45 15.75 8.35
CA ASP A 330 3.14 15.61 7.71
C ASP A 330 2.57 16.95 7.23
N VAL A 331 2.49 17.12 5.90
CA VAL A 331 1.88 18.28 5.26
C VAL A 331 0.53 17.88 4.66
N VAL A 332 -0.53 18.52 5.16
CA VAL A 332 -1.90 18.27 4.69
C VAL A 332 -2.18 19.08 3.44
N LEU A 333 -2.51 18.39 2.35
CA LEU A 333 -2.82 18.98 1.07
C LEU A 333 -4.33 18.98 0.82
N ASN A 334 -4.87 20.18 0.68
CA ASN A 334 -6.15 20.44 0.02
C ASN A 334 -5.90 21.33 -1.20
N ARG A 335 -6.05 20.77 -2.40
CA ARG A 335 -5.79 21.49 -3.66
C ARG A 335 -6.64 22.76 -3.81
N GLN A 336 -7.86 22.77 -3.28
CA GLN A 336 -8.80 23.89 -3.40
C GLN A 336 -8.55 24.99 -2.36
N SER A 337 -7.87 24.66 -1.26
CA SER A 337 -7.55 25.59 -0.17
C SER A 337 -6.20 25.19 0.41
N PRO A 338 -5.09 25.47 -0.31
CA PRO A 338 -3.75 25.14 0.17
C PRO A 338 -3.44 25.97 1.42
N ASN A 339 -2.90 25.30 2.45
CA ASN A 339 -2.43 25.98 3.65
C ASN A 339 -1.00 26.53 3.46
N ALA A 340 -0.52 27.30 4.44
CA ALA A 340 0.82 27.90 4.39
C ALA A 340 1.95 26.87 4.22
N ALA A 341 1.82 25.67 4.79
CA ALA A 341 2.84 24.62 4.66
C ALA A 341 2.90 24.06 3.22
N VAL A 342 1.75 23.91 2.55
CA VAL A 342 1.68 23.55 1.13
C VAL A 342 2.32 24.64 0.27
N THR A 343 1.98 25.91 0.52
CA THR A 343 2.58 27.03 -0.23
C THR A 343 4.09 27.06 -0.06
N ALA A 344 4.59 26.99 1.19
CA ALA A 344 6.02 26.98 1.48
C ALA A 344 6.76 25.80 0.83
N LEU A 345 6.14 24.60 0.80
CA LEU A 345 6.70 23.46 0.09
C LEU A 345 6.81 23.74 -1.41
N ARG A 346 5.76 24.28 -2.04
CA ARG A 346 5.77 24.59 -3.47
C ARG A 346 6.83 25.63 -3.81
N ASP A 347 6.88 26.73 -3.06
CA ASP A 347 7.90 27.79 -3.24
C ASP A 347 9.32 27.23 -3.10
N ARG A 348 9.54 26.27 -2.20
CA ARG A 348 10.82 25.58 -2.03
C ARG A 348 11.14 24.68 -3.22
N LEU A 349 10.15 23.94 -3.73
CA LEU A 349 10.32 23.09 -4.92
C LEU A 349 10.65 23.93 -6.16
N GLU A 350 9.99 25.08 -6.31
CA GLU A 350 10.18 25.99 -7.43
C GLU A 350 11.52 26.72 -7.40
N ARG A 351 12.02 27.10 -6.22
CA ARG A 351 13.34 27.76 -6.07
C ARG A 351 14.52 26.83 -6.33
N HIS A 352 14.38 25.53 -6.06
CA HIS A 352 15.43 24.52 -6.28
C HIS A 352 16.80 24.91 -5.70
N ASP A 353 16.83 25.43 -4.47
CA ASP A 353 18.05 25.94 -3.83
C ASP A 353 18.53 25.13 -2.62
N ALA A 354 17.84 24.04 -2.29
CA ALA A 354 18.15 23.22 -1.13
C ALA A 354 17.78 21.74 -1.32
N ILE A 355 18.29 20.88 -0.43
CA ILE A 355 17.98 19.45 -0.46
C ILE A 355 16.61 19.19 0.16
N THR A 356 15.73 18.53 -0.58
CA THR A 356 14.34 18.26 -0.18
C THR A 356 13.94 16.86 -0.58
N VAL A 357 13.37 16.08 0.35
CA VAL A 357 12.79 14.77 0.08
C VAL A 357 11.29 14.81 0.34
N VAL A 358 10.49 14.59 -0.69
CA VAL A 358 9.03 14.61 -0.62
C VAL A 358 8.50 13.20 -0.79
N GLY A 359 7.68 12.73 0.14
CA GLY A 359 6.87 11.52 -0.01
C GLY A 359 5.44 11.87 -0.39
N ALA A 360 4.96 11.41 -1.54
CA ALA A 360 3.58 11.62 -1.97
C ALA A 360 3.07 10.43 -2.81
N THR A 361 1.77 10.10 -2.70
CA THR A 361 1.12 9.17 -3.65
C THR A 361 0.92 9.86 -5.01
N PRO A 362 0.72 9.12 -6.12
CA PRO A 362 0.56 9.70 -7.46
C PRO A 362 -0.46 10.85 -7.53
N GLU A 363 -1.61 10.69 -6.88
CA GLU A 363 -2.68 11.68 -6.86
C GLU A 363 -2.32 12.92 -6.07
N GLN A 364 -1.50 12.78 -5.02
CA GLN A 364 -1.02 13.91 -4.23
C GLN A 364 0.07 14.68 -4.97
N VAL A 365 0.92 14.02 -5.76
CA VAL A 365 1.87 14.72 -6.64
C VAL A 365 1.11 15.59 -7.64
N HIS A 366 0.11 15.02 -8.32
CA HIS A 366 -0.74 15.80 -9.22
C HIS A 366 -1.44 16.97 -8.51
N ASN A 367 -2.00 16.73 -7.32
CA ASN A 367 -2.66 17.79 -6.54
C ASN A 367 -1.67 18.89 -6.11
N LEU A 368 -0.41 18.55 -5.82
CA LEU A 368 0.63 19.50 -5.41
C LEU A 368 1.07 20.38 -6.58
N LEU A 369 1.21 19.78 -7.78
CA LEU A 369 1.50 20.49 -9.03
C LEU A 369 0.38 21.48 -9.35
N THR A 370 -0.87 21.01 -9.36
CA THR A 370 -2.05 21.77 -9.81
C THR A 370 -2.72 22.63 -8.73
N CYS A 371 -2.04 22.87 -7.61
CA CYS A 371 -2.46 23.87 -6.64
C CYS A 371 -2.49 25.26 -7.30
N GLY A 372 -3.47 26.11 -6.95
CA GLY A 372 -3.58 27.44 -7.54
C GLY A 372 -4.00 27.49 -9.03
N SER A 373 -4.38 26.34 -9.62
CA SER A 373 -4.61 26.19 -11.07
C SER A 373 -3.34 26.20 -11.93
N ASP A 374 -2.20 25.90 -11.31
CA ASP A 374 -0.93 25.75 -12.01
C ASP A 374 -0.89 24.50 -12.90
N PRO A 375 0.06 24.42 -13.85
CA PRO A 375 0.14 23.31 -14.81
C PRO A 375 0.24 21.94 -14.16
N ALA A 376 -0.25 20.92 -14.86
CA ALA A 376 -0.18 19.53 -14.40
C ALA A 376 1.19 18.87 -14.58
N VAL A 377 2.18 19.60 -15.12
CA VAL A 377 3.57 19.17 -15.36
C VAL A 377 4.49 20.30 -14.87
N ALA A 378 5.47 19.98 -14.03
CA ALA A 378 6.49 20.94 -13.59
C ALA A 378 7.83 20.21 -13.29
N PRO A 379 8.99 20.77 -13.69
CA PRO A 379 10.28 20.09 -13.56
C PRO A 379 10.88 20.21 -12.16
N TRP A 380 10.25 19.64 -11.14
CA TRP A 380 10.69 19.81 -9.74
C TRP A 380 11.73 18.77 -9.30
N PHE A 381 11.52 17.49 -9.57
CA PHE A 381 12.33 16.43 -8.92
C PHE A 381 13.46 15.90 -9.80
N ASP A 382 14.69 16.02 -9.30
CA ASP A 382 15.91 15.47 -9.91
C ASP A 382 15.98 13.94 -9.81
N LEU A 383 15.31 13.37 -8.82
CA LEU A 383 15.23 11.93 -8.59
C LEU A 383 13.82 11.53 -8.16
N ILE A 384 13.18 10.68 -8.95
CA ILE A 384 11.89 10.07 -8.59
C ILE A 384 12.12 8.58 -8.29
N LEU A 385 11.81 8.14 -7.09
CA LEU A 385 11.80 6.73 -6.71
C LEU A 385 10.36 6.25 -6.54
N ILE A 386 9.99 5.20 -7.29
CA ILE A 386 8.69 4.54 -7.18
C ILE A 386 8.89 3.15 -6.55
N ASP A 387 8.46 2.97 -5.29
CA ASP A 387 8.41 1.65 -4.64
C ASP A 387 7.10 0.92 -4.97
N GLU A 388 7.14 -0.40 -4.91
CA GLU A 388 6.07 -1.30 -5.37
C GLU A 388 5.61 -0.97 -6.81
N ALA A 389 6.55 -0.60 -7.68
CA ALA A 389 6.30 -0.21 -9.07
C ALA A 389 5.62 -1.30 -9.92
N SER A 390 5.69 -2.57 -9.51
CA SER A 390 4.96 -3.67 -10.17
C SER A 390 3.47 -3.71 -9.81
N GLN A 391 3.04 -2.95 -8.80
CA GLN A 391 1.65 -2.81 -8.35
C GLN A 391 1.04 -1.45 -8.71
N MET A 392 1.77 -0.62 -9.48
CA MET A 392 1.31 0.68 -9.98
C MET A 392 1.22 0.59 -11.50
N ASP A 393 0.06 0.91 -12.08
CA ASP A 393 -0.08 0.97 -13.53
C ASP A 393 0.60 2.20 -14.14
N VAL A 394 0.84 2.14 -15.45
CA VAL A 394 1.49 3.23 -16.19
C VAL A 394 0.72 4.54 -16.05
N GLY A 395 -0.61 4.49 -16.04
CA GLY A 395 -1.45 5.67 -15.87
C GLY A 395 -1.16 6.38 -14.55
N HIS A 396 -1.19 5.65 -13.44
CA HIS A 396 -0.88 6.24 -12.14
C HIS A 396 0.57 6.72 -12.06
N ALA A 397 1.52 5.99 -12.66
CA ALA A 397 2.92 6.39 -12.67
C ALA A 397 3.21 7.65 -13.51
N ILE A 398 2.36 8.01 -14.46
CA ILE A 398 2.49 9.28 -15.20
C ILE A 398 2.31 10.49 -14.28
N LEU A 399 1.49 10.41 -13.22
CA LEU A 399 1.28 11.53 -12.30
C LEU A 399 2.54 11.97 -11.54
N PRO A 400 3.35 11.07 -10.93
CA PRO A 400 4.64 11.46 -10.36
C PRO A 400 5.67 11.81 -11.44
N VAL A 401 5.71 11.09 -12.57
CA VAL A 401 6.65 11.38 -13.67
C VAL A 401 6.41 12.77 -14.29
N ALA A 402 5.19 13.31 -14.20
CA ALA A 402 4.88 14.69 -14.58
C ALA A 402 5.71 15.75 -13.82
N ALA A 403 6.26 15.38 -12.67
CA ALA A 403 7.07 16.25 -11.83
C ALA A 403 8.59 16.10 -12.08
N LEU A 404 9.00 15.31 -13.08
CA LEU A 404 10.41 15.02 -13.37
C LEU A 404 11.14 16.26 -13.87
N ALA A 405 12.30 16.57 -13.29
CA ALA A 405 13.16 17.67 -13.73
C ALA A 405 13.87 17.36 -15.05
N ASP A 406 14.32 18.40 -15.76
CA ASP A 406 15.19 18.25 -16.91
C ASP A 406 16.48 17.50 -16.54
N GLY A 407 16.81 16.44 -17.29
CA GLY A 407 17.95 15.58 -16.95
C GLY A 407 17.73 14.71 -15.70
N GLY A 408 16.55 14.77 -15.08
CA GLY A 408 16.19 14.01 -13.88
C GLY A 408 16.26 12.50 -14.08
N SER A 409 16.29 11.79 -12.95
CA SER A 409 16.45 10.33 -12.86
C SER A 409 15.23 9.65 -12.25
N VAL A 410 14.95 8.43 -12.68
CA VAL A 410 13.83 7.61 -12.19
C VAL A 410 14.35 6.24 -11.74
N VAL A 411 13.91 5.80 -10.56
CA VAL A 411 14.22 4.47 -10.02
C VAL A 411 12.92 3.73 -9.77
N LEU A 412 12.75 2.57 -10.40
CA LEU A 412 11.57 1.72 -10.23
C LEU A 412 11.94 0.48 -9.41
N ALA A 413 11.42 0.38 -8.19
CA ALA A 413 11.61 -0.77 -7.33
C ALA A 413 10.32 -1.61 -7.30
N GLY A 414 10.39 -2.87 -7.71
CA GLY A 414 9.21 -3.73 -7.78
C GLY A 414 9.52 -5.21 -7.80
N ASP A 415 8.46 -6.01 -7.89
CA ASP A 415 8.52 -7.46 -8.14
C ASP A 415 7.41 -7.84 -9.12
N HIS A 416 7.78 -8.01 -10.38
CA HIS A 416 6.87 -8.32 -11.48
C HIS A 416 6.31 -9.75 -11.42
N MET A 417 6.84 -10.61 -10.54
CA MET A 417 6.31 -11.97 -10.29
C MET A 417 5.22 -11.99 -9.22
N GLN A 418 4.96 -10.85 -8.56
CA GLN A 418 3.84 -10.68 -7.65
C GLN A 418 2.58 -10.21 -8.37
N LEU A 419 1.50 -9.97 -7.62
CA LEU A 419 0.22 -9.56 -8.18
C LEU A 419 0.35 -8.23 -8.94
N PRO A 420 -0.13 -8.16 -10.19
CA PRO A 420 -0.15 -6.92 -10.96
C PRO A 420 -1.16 -5.92 -10.39
N PRO A 421 -1.14 -4.65 -10.83
CA PRO A 421 -2.22 -3.71 -10.55
C PRO A 421 -3.57 -4.29 -11.01
N ILE A 422 -4.63 -3.97 -10.27
CA ILE A 422 -5.98 -4.43 -10.59
C ILE A 422 -6.59 -3.45 -11.58
N HIS A 423 -6.71 -3.85 -12.85
CA HIS A 423 -7.45 -3.11 -13.86
C HIS A 423 -8.91 -3.58 -13.90
N GLN A 424 -9.83 -2.65 -14.17
CA GLN A 424 -11.24 -2.98 -14.40
C GLN A 424 -11.47 -3.54 -15.81
N ALA A 425 -10.61 -3.17 -16.75
CA ALA A 425 -10.67 -3.60 -18.14
C ALA A 425 -9.48 -4.52 -18.47
N GLU A 426 -9.73 -5.47 -19.36
CA GLU A 426 -8.66 -6.28 -19.94
C GLU A 426 -7.79 -5.41 -20.86
N PRO A 427 -6.45 -5.58 -20.81
CA PRO A 427 -5.56 -4.87 -21.71
C PRO A 427 -5.81 -5.32 -23.17
N PRO A 428 -5.66 -4.43 -24.16
CA PRO A 428 -5.69 -4.84 -25.56
C PRO A 428 -4.58 -5.84 -25.86
N ALA A 429 -4.89 -6.83 -26.70
CA ALA A 429 -3.94 -7.88 -27.06
C ALA A 429 -2.65 -7.30 -27.66
N GLY A 430 -1.51 -7.71 -27.11
CA GLY A 430 -0.18 -7.25 -27.51
C GLY A 430 0.26 -5.91 -26.89
N LEU A 431 -0.59 -5.26 -26.09
CA LEU A 431 -0.29 -4.01 -25.38
C LEU A 431 -0.24 -4.21 -23.86
N GLU A 432 -0.22 -5.45 -23.37
CA GLU A 432 -0.27 -5.79 -21.94
C GLU A 432 0.87 -5.13 -21.16
N ALA A 433 2.08 -5.12 -21.72
CA ALA A 433 3.23 -4.42 -21.11
C ALA A 433 3.11 -2.89 -21.18
N MET A 434 2.40 -2.35 -22.19
CA MET A 434 2.23 -0.91 -22.39
C MET A 434 1.23 -0.31 -21.41
N VAL A 435 0.14 -1.02 -21.11
CA VAL A 435 -0.91 -0.55 -20.20
C VAL A 435 -0.87 -1.25 -18.83
N GLY A 436 0.10 -2.13 -18.62
CA GLY A 436 0.32 -2.91 -17.40
C GLY A 436 0.93 -2.09 -16.26
N SER A 437 1.77 -2.74 -15.45
CA SER A 437 2.52 -2.03 -14.41
C SER A 437 3.60 -1.12 -15.02
N VAL A 438 3.95 -0.03 -14.35
CA VAL A 438 5.07 0.82 -14.77
C VAL A 438 6.40 0.06 -14.79
N TYR A 439 6.54 -0.97 -13.94
CA TYR A 439 7.70 -1.86 -13.95
C TYR A 439 7.81 -2.66 -15.24
N THR A 440 6.72 -3.33 -15.64
CA THR A 440 6.65 -4.11 -16.91
C THR A 440 6.71 -3.20 -18.13
N PHE A 441 6.21 -1.97 -18.04
CA PHE A 441 6.38 -0.95 -19.08
C PHE A 441 7.86 -0.64 -19.35
N ALA A 442 8.62 -0.33 -18.31
CA ALA A 442 10.04 -0.07 -18.48
C ALA A 442 10.82 -1.33 -18.92
N ARG A 443 10.53 -2.48 -18.30
CA ARG A 443 11.27 -3.72 -18.55
C ARG A 443 10.91 -4.41 -19.86
N ASP A 444 9.63 -4.65 -20.13
CA ASP A 444 9.18 -5.49 -21.23
C ASP A 444 8.88 -4.68 -22.49
N PHE A 445 8.24 -3.52 -22.33
CA PHE A 445 7.93 -2.65 -23.46
C PHE A 445 9.17 -1.85 -23.91
N HIS A 446 9.89 -1.22 -22.97
CA HIS A 446 11.11 -0.47 -23.27
C HIS A 446 12.41 -1.28 -23.22
N ARG A 447 12.41 -2.52 -22.76
CA ARG A 447 13.63 -3.37 -22.69
C ARG A 447 14.73 -2.79 -21.79
N VAL A 448 14.35 -2.05 -20.74
CA VAL A 448 15.31 -1.57 -19.75
C VAL A 448 15.71 -2.72 -18.82
N PRO A 449 17.02 -2.97 -18.61
CA PRO A 449 17.48 -4.06 -17.76
C PRO A 449 17.25 -3.75 -16.27
N GLU A 450 17.07 -4.82 -15.50
CA GLU A 450 16.85 -4.77 -14.05
C GLU A 450 18.04 -5.37 -13.28
N VAL A 451 18.29 -4.86 -12.08
CA VAL A 451 19.18 -5.49 -11.11
C VAL A 451 18.35 -6.28 -10.11
N MET A 452 18.56 -7.59 -10.04
CA MET A 452 17.86 -8.47 -9.11
C MET A 452 18.59 -8.54 -7.76
N LEU A 453 17.84 -8.34 -6.69
CA LEU A 453 18.28 -8.61 -5.33
C LEU A 453 18.14 -10.12 -5.05
N ASP A 454 19.22 -10.77 -4.67
CA ASP A 454 19.34 -12.24 -4.69
C ASP A 454 19.43 -12.88 -3.30
N ARG A 455 19.46 -12.09 -2.22
CA ARG A 455 19.53 -12.62 -0.85
C ARG A 455 18.24 -12.39 -0.08
N ASN A 456 17.56 -13.47 0.30
CA ASN A 456 16.31 -13.47 1.06
C ASN A 456 16.55 -13.49 2.57
N TYR A 457 16.04 -12.48 3.29
CA TYR A 457 16.20 -12.32 4.73
C TYR A 457 14.95 -12.72 5.54
N ARG A 458 13.91 -13.25 4.88
CA ARG A 458 12.62 -13.57 5.49
C ARG A 458 12.41 -15.07 5.68
N SER A 459 12.80 -15.86 4.68
CA SER A 459 12.41 -17.26 4.56
C SER A 459 13.62 -18.20 4.59
N ASN A 460 13.41 -19.41 5.10
CA ASN A 460 14.41 -20.47 5.11
C ASN A 460 14.66 -21.04 3.70
N ARG A 461 15.64 -21.94 3.57
CA ARG A 461 16.03 -22.52 2.27
C ARG A 461 14.85 -23.16 1.54
N VAL A 462 14.09 -24.04 2.20
CA VAL A 462 13.01 -24.78 1.51
C VAL A 462 11.94 -23.85 0.94
N LEU A 463 11.55 -22.82 1.68
CA LEU A 463 10.57 -21.84 1.20
C LEU A 463 11.14 -21.02 0.03
N VAL A 464 12.42 -20.66 0.07
CA VAL A 464 13.09 -19.94 -1.03
C VAL A 464 13.21 -20.84 -2.27
N ASP A 465 13.68 -22.07 -2.12
CA ASP A 465 13.82 -23.04 -3.21
C ASP A 465 12.47 -23.34 -3.87
N PHE A 466 11.38 -23.36 -3.09
CA PHE A 466 10.03 -23.48 -3.65
C PHE A 466 9.69 -22.34 -4.61
N THR A 467 10.13 -21.10 -4.34
CA THR A 467 9.88 -19.96 -5.24
C THR A 467 10.60 -20.10 -6.59
N LEU A 468 11.66 -20.90 -6.69
CA LEU A 468 12.35 -21.15 -7.97
C LEU A 468 11.40 -21.80 -8.98
N HIS A 469 10.48 -22.66 -8.51
CA HIS A 469 9.45 -23.28 -9.36
C HIS A 469 8.42 -22.26 -9.89
N ALA A 470 8.31 -21.10 -9.25
CA ALA A 470 7.48 -20.00 -9.71
C ALA A 470 8.19 -19.09 -10.73
N GLY A 471 9.45 -19.37 -11.08
CA GLY A 471 10.21 -18.63 -12.11
C GLY A 471 11.21 -17.59 -11.59
N TYR A 472 11.42 -17.51 -10.27
CA TYR A 472 12.52 -16.68 -9.73
C TYR A 472 13.89 -17.26 -10.11
N ARG A 473 14.91 -16.41 -10.29
CA ARG A 473 16.26 -16.85 -10.70
C ARG A 473 16.89 -17.76 -9.64
N SER A 474 17.66 -18.76 -10.10
CA SER A 474 18.40 -19.70 -9.25
C SER A 474 19.45 -19.06 -8.34
N THR A 475 19.81 -17.80 -8.60
CA THR A 475 20.70 -17.02 -7.73
C THR A 475 20.02 -16.59 -6.42
N LEU A 476 18.69 -16.69 -6.31
CA LEU A 476 17.97 -16.33 -5.09
C LEU A 476 18.27 -17.33 -3.96
N THR A 477 18.89 -16.86 -2.88
CA THR A 477 19.33 -17.70 -1.76
C THR A 477 18.78 -17.20 -0.41
N SER A 478 18.63 -18.11 0.55
CA SER A 478 18.25 -17.74 1.93
C SER A 478 19.46 -17.28 2.73
N HIS A 479 19.35 -16.11 3.39
CA HIS A 479 20.32 -15.66 4.38
C HIS A 479 20.38 -16.58 5.60
N SER A 480 19.22 -17.14 5.98
CA SER A 480 19.07 -17.97 7.17
C SER A 480 18.46 -19.33 6.76
N PRO A 481 19.26 -20.20 6.11
CA PRO A 481 18.75 -21.41 5.45
C PRO A 481 18.06 -22.39 6.41
N ASP A 482 18.48 -22.40 7.67
CA ASP A 482 17.96 -23.28 8.73
C ASP A 482 16.91 -22.60 9.63
N LEU A 483 16.40 -21.43 9.22
CA LEU A 483 15.37 -20.70 9.97
C LEU A 483 14.14 -21.59 10.17
N ARG A 484 13.74 -21.74 11.42
CA ARG A 484 12.65 -22.61 11.86
C ARG A 484 11.88 -21.99 13.01
N LEU A 485 10.64 -22.44 13.20
CA LEU A 485 9.85 -22.04 14.35
C LEU A 485 10.54 -22.51 15.63
N ASN A 486 10.69 -21.61 16.59
CA ASN A 486 11.08 -21.97 17.94
C ASN A 486 9.83 -22.39 18.71
N LEU A 487 9.66 -23.69 18.92
CA LEU A 487 8.53 -24.22 19.69
C LEU A 487 8.78 -23.97 21.18
N LEU A 488 7.85 -23.28 21.85
CA LEU A 488 7.91 -23.07 23.30
C LEU A 488 7.68 -24.37 24.09
N THR A 489 6.91 -25.28 23.50
CA THR A 489 6.64 -26.62 24.03
C THR A 489 6.77 -27.64 22.92
N PRO A 490 7.29 -28.86 23.19
CA PRO A 490 7.31 -29.93 22.21
C PRO A 490 5.89 -30.23 21.71
N VAL A 491 5.76 -30.61 20.44
CA VAL A 491 4.45 -30.99 19.91
C VAL A 491 3.97 -32.26 20.61
N PRO A 492 2.74 -32.29 21.15
CA PRO A 492 2.23 -33.45 21.86
C PRO A 492 2.14 -34.67 20.94
N THR A 493 2.70 -35.79 21.39
CA THR A 493 2.65 -37.11 20.72
C THR A 493 1.42 -37.93 21.10
N ALA A 494 0.65 -37.47 22.08
CA ALA A 494 -0.62 -38.03 22.54
C ALA A 494 -1.70 -36.95 22.60
N GLN A 495 -2.98 -37.35 22.63
CA GLN A 495 -4.09 -36.41 22.70
C GLN A 495 -3.98 -35.51 23.94
N PRO A 496 -3.91 -34.18 23.78
CA PRO A 496 -3.83 -33.27 24.93
C PRO A 496 -5.07 -33.38 25.83
N PRO A 497 -4.90 -33.28 27.16
CA PRO A 497 -6.02 -33.16 28.09
C PRO A 497 -6.91 -31.96 27.69
N GLY A 498 -8.22 -32.18 27.58
CA GLY A 498 -9.17 -31.13 27.20
C GLY A 498 -9.26 -30.86 25.69
N TRP A 499 -8.73 -31.74 24.83
CA TRP A 499 -8.97 -31.67 23.40
C TRP A 499 -10.49 -31.71 23.10
N PRO A 500 -11.03 -30.80 22.27
CA PRO A 500 -12.47 -30.74 22.03
C PRO A 500 -13.01 -32.06 21.47
N ALA A 501 -14.07 -32.61 22.09
CA ALA A 501 -14.63 -33.90 21.73
C ALA A 501 -15.14 -33.98 20.27
N GLY A 502 -15.42 -32.84 19.63
CA GLY A 502 -15.81 -32.75 18.22
C GLY A 502 -14.65 -32.66 17.22
N LEU A 503 -13.40 -32.66 17.67
CA LEU A 503 -12.22 -32.56 16.79
C LEU A 503 -11.42 -33.86 16.82
N TYR A 504 -11.18 -34.43 15.65
CA TYR A 504 -10.34 -35.62 15.50
C TYR A 504 -8.88 -35.30 15.89
N TRP A 505 -8.34 -36.07 16.83
CA TRP A 505 -6.93 -36.04 17.19
C TRP A 505 -6.20 -37.25 16.62
N THR A 506 -4.97 -37.03 16.16
CA THR A 506 -4.11 -38.07 15.58
C THR A 506 -2.64 -37.74 15.84
N PRO A 507 -1.76 -38.72 16.12
CA PRO A 507 -0.34 -38.47 16.39
C PRO A 507 0.41 -37.87 15.17
N GLU A 508 -0.13 -38.03 13.97
CA GLU A 508 0.42 -37.47 12.72
C GLU A 508 0.43 -35.93 12.74
N TRP A 509 -0.39 -35.29 13.58
CA TRP A 509 -0.30 -33.85 13.83
C TRP A 509 1.08 -33.45 14.37
N ALA A 510 1.70 -34.31 15.18
CA ALA A 510 3.05 -34.08 15.68
C ALA A 510 4.08 -34.00 14.53
N ALA A 511 3.94 -34.88 13.54
CA ALA A 511 4.78 -34.84 12.35
C ALA A 511 4.51 -33.58 11.51
N LEU A 512 3.25 -33.18 11.33
CA LEU A 512 2.89 -31.98 10.55
C LEU A 512 3.42 -30.67 11.18
N LEU A 513 3.37 -30.60 12.51
CA LEU A 513 3.78 -29.42 13.28
C LEU A 513 5.28 -29.40 13.61
N ASP A 514 6.00 -30.48 13.32
CA ASP A 514 7.45 -30.57 13.51
C ASP A 514 8.17 -29.58 12.57
N PRO A 515 8.91 -28.59 13.11
CA PRO A 515 9.62 -27.60 12.30
C PRO A 515 10.94 -28.12 11.72
N ARG A 516 11.38 -29.35 12.05
CA ARG A 516 12.65 -29.94 11.58
C ARG A 516 12.65 -30.25 10.08
N PRO A 517 11.65 -30.95 9.50
CA PRO A 517 11.50 -31.00 8.05
C PRO A 517 10.93 -29.66 7.58
N ALA A 518 11.79 -28.84 6.97
CA ALA A 518 11.35 -27.60 6.35
C ALA A 518 10.44 -27.93 5.14
N GLY A 519 9.24 -27.35 5.09
CA GLY A 519 8.29 -27.49 3.99
C GLY A 519 7.46 -28.79 4.02
N ARG A 520 6.25 -28.72 4.57
CA ARG A 520 5.23 -29.77 4.40
C ARG A 520 4.03 -29.20 3.66
N VAL A 521 3.57 -29.91 2.63
CA VAL A 521 2.33 -29.61 1.91
C VAL A 521 1.24 -30.54 2.44
N LEU A 522 0.17 -29.98 3.00
CA LEU A 522 -1.02 -30.73 3.38
C LEU A 522 -2.03 -30.70 2.22
N CYS A 523 -2.16 -31.79 1.49
CA CYS A 523 -3.21 -31.97 0.49
C CYS A 523 -4.48 -32.46 1.18
N LEU A 524 -5.47 -31.57 1.35
CA LEU A 524 -6.81 -31.95 1.82
C LEU A 524 -7.67 -32.37 0.62
N SER A 525 -7.79 -33.67 0.37
CA SER A 525 -8.76 -34.25 -0.57
C SER A 525 -10.15 -34.33 0.11
N GLY A 526 -10.87 -33.21 0.16
CA GLY A 526 -12.20 -33.14 0.76
C GLY A 526 -13.32 -32.97 -0.27
N GLY A 527 -14.05 -34.05 -0.54
CA GLY A 527 -15.37 -34.00 -1.18
C GLY A 527 -16.33 -33.19 -0.31
N ALA A 528 -16.77 -32.04 -0.81
CA ALA A 528 -17.71 -31.17 -0.09
C ALA A 528 -19.13 -31.74 -0.17
N LYS A 529 -19.75 -32.07 0.99
CA LYS A 529 -21.20 -31.97 1.24
C LYS A 529 -21.51 -32.32 2.71
N GLN A 530 -21.62 -31.30 3.57
CA GLN A 530 -22.72 -31.05 4.52
C GLN A 530 -22.26 -30.08 5.65
N PRO A 531 -23.08 -29.09 6.04
CA PRO A 531 -22.79 -28.19 7.16
C PRO A 531 -23.32 -28.78 8.49
N VAL A 532 -22.50 -28.78 9.53
CA VAL A 532 -22.90 -29.18 10.90
C VAL A 532 -23.21 -27.93 11.74
N GLU A 533 -24.31 -27.97 12.49
CA GLU A 533 -24.84 -26.90 13.37
C GLU A 533 -23.95 -26.58 14.59
N PRO A 534 -24.08 -25.37 15.20
CA PRO A 534 -23.29 -24.96 16.36
C PRO A 534 -23.98 -25.26 17.70
N VAL A 535 -23.31 -26.00 18.60
CA VAL A 535 -23.73 -26.22 19.99
C VAL A 535 -23.18 -25.11 20.92
N ARG A 536 -24.05 -24.52 21.77
CA ARG A 536 -23.71 -23.49 22.78
C ARG A 536 -23.21 -24.13 24.10
N GLY A 537 -22.18 -23.55 24.73
CA GLY A 537 -21.72 -23.90 26.09
C GLY A 537 -21.15 -22.69 26.86
N ARG A 538 -21.49 -22.58 28.16
CA ARG A 538 -21.23 -21.45 29.09
C ARG A 538 -19.74 -21.29 29.50
N ARG A 539 -19.31 -20.04 29.75
CA ARG A 539 -17.96 -19.63 30.23
C ARG A 539 -17.84 -19.63 31.77
N ARG A 540 -16.63 -19.93 32.28
CA ARG A 540 -16.09 -19.42 33.57
C ARG A 540 -14.68 -18.84 33.33
N ARG A 541 -14.34 -17.75 34.03
CA ARG A 541 -13.11 -16.93 33.91
C ARG A 541 -11.96 -17.48 34.78
N GLY A 542 -10.73 -17.18 34.36
CA GLY A 542 -9.48 -17.26 35.13
C GLY A 542 -8.36 -16.56 34.36
N ASP A 543 -7.57 -15.73 35.05
CA ASP A 543 -6.69 -14.66 34.54
C ASP A 543 -5.23 -15.08 34.20
N ASP A 544 -4.53 -14.12 33.58
CA ASP A 544 -3.08 -13.90 33.36
C ASP A 544 -2.28 -14.70 32.30
N LEU A 545 -1.80 -13.99 31.26
CA LEU A 545 -0.40 -13.97 30.75
C LEU A 545 -0.20 -13.07 29.49
N ALA A 546 1.04 -12.58 29.33
CA ALA A 546 1.61 -11.57 28.42
C ALA A 546 1.40 -11.75 26.87
N PRO A 547 1.68 -10.74 26.00
CA PRO A 547 1.09 -10.64 24.66
C PRO A 547 1.71 -11.58 23.61
N PRO A 548 0.93 -12.14 22.66
CA PRO A 548 1.43 -13.08 21.65
C PRO A 548 1.94 -12.43 20.35
N ARG A 549 2.90 -13.12 19.71
CA ARG A 549 3.50 -12.81 18.40
C ARG A 549 2.60 -13.23 17.23
N ALA A 550 2.69 -12.50 16.12
CA ALA A 550 1.78 -12.55 14.98
C ALA A 550 1.87 -13.84 14.13
N HIS A 551 0.70 -14.42 13.81
CA HIS A 551 0.52 -15.47 12.79
C HIS A 551 -0.31 -14.95 11.61
N GLY A 552 0.11 -15.22 10.38
CA GLY A 552 -0.62 -14.84 9.15
C GLY A 552 -1.10 -16.05 8.37
N ARG A 553 -2.36 -16.07 7.91
CA ARG A 553 -2.88 -17.11 7.00
C ARG A 553 -3.48 -16.48 5.74
N PRO A 554 -2.82 -16.57 4.58
CA PRO A 554 -3.38 -16.11 3.30
C PRO A 554 -4.34 -17.15 2.69
N THR A 555 -5.45 -16.71 2.09
CA THR A 555 -6.41 -17.57 1.38
C THR A 555 -6.69 -17.09 -0.06
N PRO A 556 -6.77 -17.99 -1.06
CA PRO A 556 -6.96 -17.62 -2.47
C PRO A 556 -8.40 -17.21 -2.84
N ARG A 557 -9.42 -17.54 -2.04
CA ARG A 557 -10.82 -17.15 -2.29
C ARG A 557 -11.25 -15.97 -1.40
N ARG A 558 -11.97 -15.00 -1.99
CA ARG A 558 -12.59 -13.84 -1.28
C ARG A 558 -13.62 -14.24 -0.21
N ALA A 559 -14.15 -15.47 -0.26
CA ALA A 559 -15.03 -16.02 0.76
C ALA A 559 -14.22 -16.91 1.71
N ARG A 560 -14.36 -16.70 3.03
CA ARG A 560 -13.82 -17.50 4.16
C ARG A 560 -12.55 -17.03 4.93
N PRO A 561 -12.17 -15.75 5.03
CA PRO A 561 -11.20 -15.36 6.08
C PRO A 561 -11.77 -15.44 7.50
N ARG A 562 -13.09 -15.20 7.70
CA ARG A 562 -13.67 -14.90 9.02
C ARG A 562 -14.28 -16.08 9.81
N ASN A 563 -14.58 -17.22 9.19
CA ASN A 563 -15.07 -18.40 9.95
C ASN A 563 -14.03 -18.99 10.91
N TRP A 564 -12.74 -18.71 10.69
CA TRP A 564 -11.64 -19.26 11.49
C TRP A 564 -11.37 -18.47 12.78
N GLY A 565 -11.83 -17.21 12.88
CA GLY A 565 -11.66 -16.37 14.07
C GLY A 565 -12.68 -16.65 15.18
N ARG A 566 -13.72 -17.45 14.93
CA ARG A 566 -14.82 -17.68 15.89
C ARG A 566 -14.63 -18.89 16.81
N HIS A 567 -13.55 -19.66 16.68
CA HIS A 567 -13.35 -20.91 17.45
C HIS A 567 -12.20 -20.88 18.47
N SER A 568 -11.52 -19.74 18.68
CA SER A 568 -10.47 -19.63 19.71
C SER A 568 -11.00 -18.88 20.94
N GLY A 569 -11.49 -19.64 21.93
CA GLY A 569 -11.65 -19.14 23.29
C GLY A 569 -10.28 -19.05 23.97
N ARG A 570 -9.52 -18.00 23.64
CA ARG A 570 -8.32 -17.40 24.29
C ARG A 570 -7.64 -16.56 23.21
N GLU A 571 -7.32 -15.31 23.52
CA GLU A 571 -6.81 -14.32 22.56
C GLU A 571 -5.50 -14.77 21.91
N TYR A 572 -5.59 -15.24 20.66
CA TYR A 572 -4.48 -15.31 19.74
C TYR A 572 -4.85 -14.47 18.51
N HIS A 573 -4.16 -13.35 18.30
CA HIS A 573 -4.35 -12.56 17.08
C HIS A 573 -3.70 -13.28 15.89
N VAL A 574 -4.50 -14.09 15.20
CA VAL A 574 -4.18 -14.60 13.85
C VAL A 574 -4.70 -13.58 12.83
N HIS A 575 -3.79 -12.96 12.07
CA HIS A 575 -4.17 -12.12 10.94
C HIS A 575 -4.53 -13.00 9.73
N ALA A 576 -5.82 -13.18 9.49
CA ALA A 576 -6.33 -13.74 8.23
C ALA A 576 -6.55 -12.62 7.21
N GLY A 577 -5.92 -12.73 6.04
CA GLY A 577 -6.07 -11.78 4.94
C GLY A 577 -6.12 -12.51 3.60
N THR A 578 -6.72 -11.90 2.57
CA THR A 578 -6.49 -12.37 1.19
C THR A 578 -5.03 -12.13 0.81
N VAL A 579 -4.51 -12.85 -0.19
CA VAL A 579 -3.13 -12.66 -0.68
C VAL A 579 -2.82 -11.16 -0.94
N LEU A 580 -3.80 -10.44 -1.49
CA LEU A 580 -3.77 -8.98 -1.70
C LEU A 580 -3.54 -8.15 -0.41
N GLY A 581 -4.16 -8.54 0.72
CA GLY A 581 -4.04 -7.80 1.99
C GLY A 581 -2.77 -8.09 2.79
N THR A 582 -1.99 -9.09 2.36
CA THR A 582 -0.74 -9.53 3.01
C THR A 582 0.52 -9.12 2.27
N GLY A 583 0.41 -8.49 1.09
CA GLY A 583 1.54 -7.95 0.34
C GLY A 583 2.40 -7.01 1.21
N GLY A 584 3.71 -7.21 1.21
CA GLY A 584 4.67 -6.28 1.83
C GLY A 584 4.85 -6.32 3.36
N ARG A 585 4.06 -7.06 4.14
CA ARG A 585 4.15 -6.96 5.63
C ARG A 585 5.48 -7.52 6.20
N ARG A 586 6.07 -6.79 7.16
CA ARG A 586 7.07 -7.28 8.14
C ARG A 586 6.39 -7.44 9.50
N GLY A 587 6.81 -8.44 10.28
CA GLY A 587 6.59 -8.43 11.74
C GLY A 587 7.53 -7.41 12.38
N HIS A 588 7.03 -6.64 13.35
CA HIS A 588 7.83 -5.66 14.10
C HIS A 588 9.01 -6.33 14.84
N PRO A 589 10.24 -5.79 14.76
CA PRO A 589 11.25 -6.02 15.78
C PRO A 589 11.03 -5.06 16.94
N ALA A 590 11.00 -5.57 18.17
CA ALA A 590 11.01 -4.74 19.38
C ALA A 590 12.41 -4.13 19.57
N SER A 591 12.47 -2.83 19.86
CA SER A 591 13.67 -2.07 20.16
C SER A 591 13.90 -1.96 21.67
N GLY A 592 15.09 -2.41 22.13
CA GLY A 592 15.79 -1.93 23.34
C GLY A 592 16.04 -2.97 24.47
N PRO A 593 17.10 -2.82 25.30
CA PRO A 593 18.42 -2.22 25.06
C PRO A 593 19.56 -3.28 25.04
N THR A 594 20.72 -2.81 24.62
CA THR A 594 22.02 -3.47 24.56
C THR A 594 22.42 -4.27 25.81
N GLY A 595 22.73 -5.55 25.61
CA GLY A 595 23.52 -6.39 26.51
C GLY A 595 24.21 -7.44 25.65
N ILE A 596 25.43 -7.13 25.18
CA ILE A 596 26.28 -8.08 24.45
C ILE A 596 26.95 -8.95 25.52
N ASP A 597 26.42 -10.14 25.76
CA ASP A 597 27.20 -11.21 26.37
C ASP A 597 28.17 -11.73 25.30
N ARG A 598 29.46 -11.52 25.57
CA ARG A 598 30.57 -12.04 24.78
C ARG A 598 30.70 -13.53 25.11
N ASP A 599 30.58 -14.39 24.10
CA ASP A 599 31.05 -15.77 24.21
C ASP A 599 32.57 -15.79 24.45
N PRO A 600 33.06 -16.56 25.44
CA PRO A 600 34.48 -16.67 25.72
C PRO A 600 35.18 -17.54 24.67
N ALA A 601 36.36 -17.10 24.25
CA ALA A 601 37.25 -17.83 23.34
C ALA A 601 37.68 -19.19 23.95
N PRO A 602 37.88 -20.23 23.12
CA PRO A 602 38.31 -21.54 23.60
C PRO A 602 39.81 -21.52 23.97
N GLU A 603 40.13 -21.90 25.21
CA GLU A 603 41.50 -22.15 25.68
C GLU A 603 42.13 -23.39 25.01
N PRO A 604 43.47 -23.43 24.88
CA PRO A 604 44.17 -24.46 24.14
C PRO A 604 44.42 -25.74 24.97
N VAL A 605 44.31 -26.87 24.28
CA VAL A 605 44.58 -28.23 24.77
C VAL A 605 46.04 -28.40 25.17
N ARG A 606 46.29 -28.69 26.46
CA ARG A 606 47.58 -29.18 26.97
C ARG A 606 47.84 -30.60 26.46
N ARG A 607 49.01 -30.81 25.86
CA ARG A 607 49.62 -32.15 25.67
C ARG A 607 50.80 -32.26 26.65
N ASP A 608 50.67 -33.18 27.60
CA ASP A 608 51.80 -33.71 28.38
C ASP A 608 52.52 -34.79 27.59
N GLY A 609 53.85 -34.73 27.58
CA GLY A 609 54.71 -35.68 26.87
C GLY A 609 56.20 -35.52 27.17
N ARG A 610 56.60 -35.98 28.36
CA ARG A 610 57.91 -36.54 28.79
C ARG A 610 59.24 -36.05 28.15
N ALA A 611 60.09 -35.55 29.08
CA ALA A 611 61.48 -35.93 29.35
C ALA A 611 62.61 -35.67 28.32
N CYS A 612 63.61 -34.85 28.71
CA CYS A 612 65.00 -35.29 28.95
C CYS A 612 65.92 -34.14 29.46
N ARG A 613 66.60 -34.44 30.58
CA ARG A 613 68.00 -34.12 30.99
C ARG A 613 68.68 -32.79 30.61
N GLY A 614 69.33 -32.17 31.59
CA GLY A 614 70.50 -31.30 31.39
C GLY A 614 70.81 -30.38 32.57
N ASP A 615 71.86 -30.69 33.32
CA ASP A 615 72.36 -30.06 34.55
C ASP A 615 73.23 -28.78 34.25
N PRO A 616 74.09 -28.23 35.13
CA PRO A 616 73.92 -26.92 35.76
C PRO A 616 75.02 -25.90 35.38
N ARG A 617 74.84 -24.64 35.82
CA ARG A 617 75.88 -23.63 36.11
C ARG A 617 77.08 -23.52 35.15
N GLY A 618 76.98 -22.56 34.23
CA GLY A 618 77.89 -21.42 34.13
C GLY A 618 79.33 -21.64 33.67
N ARG A 619 79.54 -21.50 32.35
CA ARG A 619 80.61 -20.73 31.69
C ARG A 619 80.30 -20.56 30.22
#